data_AF-A0A7C1K7I0-F1
#
_entry.id   AF-A0A7C1K7I0-F1
#
_cell.length_a   1.000
_cell.length_b   1.000
_cell.length_c   1.000
_cell.angle_alpha   90.00
_cell.angle_beta   90.00
_cell.angle_gamma   90.00
#
_symmetry.space_group_name_H-M   'P 1'
#
loop_
_entity.id
_entity.type
_entity.pdbx_description
1 polymer ?
#
loop_
_entity_poly.entity_id
_entity_poly.type
_entity_poly.pdbx_seq_one_letter_code
_entity_poly.pdbx_strand_id
1 'polypeptide(L)'
;MVLCYTLVKVKQSQTTFETHGGVSTIGARGFGSIADYIAAYLRKLLEESPEGYIEIRRSDLAAQFRCVPSQITYVLATRFNARTGFLVESRRGGGGYVRIVKLPVGMGSDPVRRLLEAVGSAISQQEAEGVILRLREEEFITPREARLMLAVCAEAAARWNPPWRDMARADALRSMLGALLRENR
;
A
#
# COMPACT_ATOMS: atom_id res chain seq x y z
N MET A 1 29.76 -9.38 11.65
CA MET A 1 29.09 -8.27 10.92
C MET A 1 27.60 -8.36 11.17
N VAL A 2 27.12 -7.66 12.20
CA VAL A 2 25.70 -7.59 12.56
C VAL A 2 25.20 -6.24 12.06
N LEU A 3 24.37 -6.23 11.01
CA LEU A 3 23.66 -5.01 10.59
C LEU A 3 22.52 -4.76 11.58
N CYS A 4 22.79 -3.82 12.50
CA CYS A 4 21.83 -3.27 13.44
C CYS A 4 20.93 -2.30 12.68
N TYR A 5 19.69 -2.68 12.38
CA TYR A 5 18.71 -1.76 11.78
C TYR A 5 18.21 -0.78 12.86
N THR A 6 18.55 0.50 12.67
CA THR A 6 18.15 1.59 13.55
C THR A 6 16.63 1.80 13.49
N LEU A 7 15.95 1.57 14.61
CA LEU A 7 14.59 2.05 14.85
C LEU A 7 14.62 3.59 14.85
N VAL A 8 14.09 4.22 13.81
CA VAL A 8 13.86 5.66 13.78
C VAL A 8 12.70 5.98 14.73
N LYS A 9 13.02 6.21 16.02
CA LYS A 9 12.13 6.93 16.94
C LYS A 9 12.08 8.38 16.50
N VAL A 10 11.01 8.78 15.82
CA VAL A 10 10.73 10.19 15.56
C VAL A 10 10.40 10.86 16.90
N LYS A 11 11.32 11.74 17.30
CA LYS A 11 11.32 12.51 18.54
C LYS A 11 10.15 13.50 18.51
N GLN A 12 9.45 13.64 19.64
CA GLN A 12 8.47 14.70 19.86
C GLN A 12 9.16 16.06 19.72
N SER A 13 8.69 16.89 18.79
CA SER A 13 9.01 18.32 18.76
C SER A 13 7.81 19.07 18.19
N GLN A 14 7.34 20.01 18.99
CA GLN A 14 6.27 20.94 18.72
C GLN A 14 6.52 21.66 17.39
N THR A 15 5.47 21.87 16.60
CA THR A 15 5.50 22.86 15.53
C THR A 15 4.19 23.63 15.57
N THR A 16 4.21 24.71 16.34
CA THR A 16 3.39 25.90 16.12
C THR A 16 3.75 26.47 14.75
N PHE A 17 2.76 26.72 13.91
CA PHE A 17 2.94 27.39 12.62
C PHE A 17 2.72 28.89 12.80
N GLU A 18 3.78 29.69 12.62
CA GLU A 18 3.70 31.12 12.35
C GLU A 18 3.84 31.37 10.84
N THR A 19 2.98 32.22 10.29
CA THR A 19 2.99 32.60 8.87
C THR A 19 3.64 33.97 8.70
N HIS A 20 4.81 34.02 8.04
CA HIS A 20 5.38 35.26 7.53
C HIS A 20 5.68 35.18 6.03
N GLY A 21 4.88 35.95 5.27
CA GLY A 21 5.30 36.71 4.10
C GLY A 21 5.57 35.94 2.80
N GLY A 22 4.63 36.00 1.85
CA GLY A 22 4.92 35.78 0.43
C GLY A 22 3.82 35.01 -0.30
N VAL A 23 3.03 35.73 -1.10
CA VAL A 23 1.85 35.22 -1.82
C VAL A 23 2.26 34.15 -2.85
N SER A 24 1.75 32.94 -2.66
CA SER A 24 1.48 31.99 -3.75
C SER A 24 0.08 31.47 -3.56
N THR A 25 -0.83 31.97 -4.38
CA THR A 25 -2.24 31.58 -4.48
C THR A 25 -2.32 30.13 -4.96
N ILE A 26 -2.24 29.18 -4.02
CA ILE A 26 -2.72 27.81 -4.27
C ILE A 26 -4.21 27.84 -3.95
N GLY A 27 -5.00 27.72 -5.01
CA GLY A 27 -6.45 27.91 -5.01
C GLY A 27 -7.17 27.20 -3.89
N ALA A 28 -8.20 27.87 -3.37
CA ALA A 28 -9.18 27.37 -2.43
C ALA A 28 -9.73 25.99 -2.85
N ARG A 29 -9.17 24.92 -2.28
CA ARG A 29 -9.89 23.67 -2.05
C ARG A 29 -9.84 23.41 -0.56
N GLY A 30 -10.94 23.72 0.11
CA GLY A 30 -11.09 23.58 1.55
C GLY A 30 -10.74 22.17 2.00
N PHE A 31 -9.91 22.07 3.03
CA PHE A 31 -9.83 20.86 3.84
C PHE A 31 -11.12 20.76 4.66
N GLY A 32 -12.19 20.28 4.03
CA GLY A 32 -13.53 20.25 4.62
C GLY A 32 -13.73 19.11 5.62
N SER A 33 -12.91 18.05 5.56
CA SER A 33 -13.08 16.88 6.42
C SER A 33 -11.77 16.39 7.04
N ILE A 34 -11.88 15.76 8.21
CA ILE A 34 -10.76 15.05 8.86
C ILE A 34 -10.13 13.99 7.94
N ALA A 35 -10.92 13.40 7.03
CA ALA A 35 -10.42 12.48 6.01
C ALA A 35 -9.44 13.15 5.04
N ASP A 36 -9.71 14.40 4.64
CA ASP A 36 -8.84 15.17 3.75
C ASP A 36 -7.50 15.51 4.43
N TYR A 37 -7.56 15.89 5.71
CA TYR A 37 -6.38 16.18 6.52
C TYR A 37 -5.47 14.94 6.67
N ILE A 38 -6.04 13.79 7.05
CA ILE A 38 -5.29 12.54 7.14
C ILE A 38 -4.67 12.19 5.78
N ALA A 39 -5.42 12.35 4.69
CA ALA A 39 -4.92 12.03 3.36
C ALA A 39 -3.78 12.95 2.90
N ALA A 40 -3.83 14.25 3.19
CA ALA A 40 -2.73 15.16 2.88
C ALA A 40 -1.49 14.85 3.72
N TYR A 41 -1.68 14.54 5.00
CA TYR A 41 -0.58 14.13 5.87
C TYR A 41 0.14 12.88 5.35
N LEU A 42 -0.62 11.84 5.00
CA LEU A 42 -0.05 10.59 4.46
C LEU A 42 0.65 10.81 3.11
N ARG A 43 0.11 11.67 2.23
CA ARG A 43 0.79 12.02 0.97
C ARG A 43 2.13 12.70 1.21
N LYS A 44 2.19 13.65 2.14
CA LYS A 44 3.44 14.32 2.50
C LYS A 44 4.48 13.33 3.02
N LEU A 45 4.10 12.41 3.91
CA LEU A 45 5.01 11.35 4.38
C LEU A 45 5.51 10.45 3.24
N LEU A 46 4.65 10.15 2.26
CA LEU A 46 5.03 9.36 1.08
C LEU A 46 5.99 10.11 0.14
N GLU A 47 5.80 11.42 -0.04
CA GLU A 47 6.68 12.28 -0.84
C GLU A 47 8.06 12.43 -0.21
N GLU A 48 8.13 12.47 1.11
CA GLU A 48 9.37 12.54 1.88
C GLU A 48 10.06 11.15 2.01
N SER A 49 9.38 10.07 1.64
CA SER A 49 9.95 8.71 1.73
C SER A 49 10.88 8.40 0.55
N PRO A 50 12.19 8.20 0.79
CA PRO A 50 13.12 7.84 -0.29
C PRO A 50 12.81 6.46 -0.89
N GLU A 51 12.18 5.58 -0.11
CA GLU A 51 11.84 4.21 -0.49
C GLU A 51 10.52 4.11 -1.27
N GLY A 52 9.76 5.20 -1.43
CA GLY A 52 8.50 5.22 -2.17
C GLY A 52 7.31 4.53 -1.47
N TYR A 53 7.49 4.13 -0.21
CA TYR A 53 6.43 3.61 0.65
C TYR A 53 6.54 4.12 2.08
N ILE A 54 5.44 4.00 2.84
CA ILE A 54 5.39 4.27 4.28
C ILE A 54 4.68 3.16 5.02
N GLU A 55 5.05 2.92 6.27
CA GLU A 55 4.38 2.00 7.17
C GLU A 55 3.78 2.75 8.35
N ILE A 56 2.50 2.53 8.61
CA ILE A 56 1.74 3.19 9.67
C ILE A 56 0.96 2.18 10.50
N ARG A 57 0.68 2.53 11.75
CA ARG A 57 -0.28 1.80 12.59
C ARG A 57 -1.59 2.57 12.62
N ARG A 58 -2.70 1.88 12.37
CA ARG A 58 -4.03 2.53 12.36
C ARG A 58 -4.38 3.13 13.72
N SER A 59 -4.03 2.44 14.81
CA SER A 59 -4.23 2.90 16.19
C SER A 59 -3.51 4.21 16.46
N ASP A 60 -2.25 4.29 16.06
CA ASP A 60 -1.37 5.41 16.40
C ASP A 60 -1.78 6.65 15.61
N LEU A 61 -2.09 6.47 14.32
CA LEU A 61 -2.61 7.54 13.47
C LEU A 61 -3.99 8.00 13.95
N ALA A 62 -4.87 7.08 14.34
CA ALA A 62 -6.17 7.43 14.92
C ALA A 62 -6.03 8.25 16.21
N ALA A 63 -5.12 7.87 17.11
CA ALA A 63 -4.82 8.62 18.33
C ALA A 63 -4.26 10.02 18.02
N GLN A 64 -3.32 10.12 17.07
CA GLN A 64 -2.73 11.40 16.65
C GLN A 64 -3.77 12.37 16.10
N PHE A 65 -4.70 11.88 15.27
CA PHE A 65 -5.77 12.71 14.70
C PHE A 65 -7.01 12.80 15.60
N ARG A 66 -6.99 12.20 16.80
CA ARG A 66 -8.10 12.13 17.76
C ARG A 66 -9.38 11.62 17.12
N CYS A 67 -9.28 10.55 16.33
CA CYS A 67 -10.40 9.90 15.65
C CYS A 67 -10.42 8.39 15.93
N VAL A 68 -11.47 7.71 15.47
CA VAL A 68 -11.62 6.26 15.61
C VAL A 68 -10.81 5.50 14.54
N PRO A 69 -10.27 4.30 14.81
CA PRO A 69 -9.49 3.53 13.83
C PRO A 69 -10.22 3.21 12.50
N SER A 70 -11.55 3.16 12.51
CA SER A 70 -12.37 3.00 11.30
C SER A 70 -12.23 4.20 10.35
N GLN A 71 -11.97 5.41 10.87
CA GLN A 71 -11.72 6.60 10.05
C GLN A 71 -10.46 6.44 9.20
N ILE A 72 -9.40 5.84 9.77
CA ILE A 72 -8.18 5.54 9.02
C ILE A 72 -8.46 4.52 7.93
N THR A 73 -9.23 3.47 8.24
CA THR A 73 -9.64 2.47 7.25
C THR A 73 -10.42 3.11 6.10
N TYR A 74 -11.36 4.01 6.40
CA TYR A 74 -12.12 4.74 5.40
C TYR A 74 -11.24 5.60 4.50
N VAL A 75 -10.29 6.35 5.08
CA VAL A 75 -9.34 7.19 4.33
C VAL A 75 -8.50 6.34 3.38
N LEU A 76 -7.96 5.23 3.88
CA LEU A 76 -7.16 4.30 3.07
C LEU A 76 -7.98 3.74 1.90
N ALA A 77 -9.18 3.23 2.16
CA ALA A 77 -10.04 2.63 1.14
C ALA A 77 -10.46 3.63 0.04
N THR A 78 -10.71 4.89 0.42
CA THR A 78 -11.26 5.91 -0.50
C THR A 78 -10.20 6.75 -1.20
N ARG A 79 -9.05 7.04 -0.57
CA ARG A 79 -8.03 7.97 -1.08
C ARG A 79 -6.71 7.31 -1.48
N PHE A 80 -6.47 6.08 -1.02
CA PHE A 80 -5.23 5.33 -1.26
C PHE A 80 -5.59 3.95 -1.83
N ASN A 81 -6.04 3.96 -3.08
CA ASN A 81 -6.33 2.75 -3.84
C ASN A 81 -5.63 2.79 -5.21
N ALA A 82 -5.68 1.67 -5.92
CA ALA A 82 -5.01 1.51 -7.20
C ALA A 82 -5.44 2.56 -8.23
N ARG A 83 -6.74 2.92 -8.28
CA ARG A 83 -7.28 3.98 -9.16
C ARG A 83 -6.61 5.33 -8.92
N THR A 84 -6.34 5.65 -7.65
CA THR A 84 -5.62 6.86 -7.22
C THR A 84 -4.10 6.74 -7.26
N GLY A 85 -3.55 5.59 -7.71
CA GLY A 85 -2.11 5.38 -7.86
C GLY A 85 -1.41 4.85 -6.60
N PHE A 86 -2.11 4.12 -5.73
CA PHE A 86 -1.53 3.58 -4.50
C PHE A 86 -1.85 2.10 -4.30
N LEU A 87 -0.91 1.36 -3.73
CA LEU A 87 -1.14 0.01 -3.20
C LEU A 87 -1.12 0.04 -1.67
N VAL A 88 -2.12 -0.58 -1.04
CA VAL A 88 -2.23 -0.67 0.42
C VAL A 88 -2.16 -2.13 0.85
N GLU A 89 -1.15 -2.45 1.65
CA GLU A 89 -0.96 -3.76 2.28
C GLU A 89 -1.32 -3.65 3.76
N SER A 90 -1.89 -4.70 4.35
CA SER A 90 -2.11 -4.73 5.80
C SER A 90 -1.64 -6.04 6.39
N ARG A 91 -0.90 -5.98 7.50
CA ARG A 91 -0.50 -7.14 8.29
C ARG A 91 -1.24 -7.12 9.63
N ARG A 92 -1.91 -8.22 9.98
CA ARG A 92 -2.62 -8.39 11.27
C ARG A 92 -1.69 -9.03 12.33
N GLY A 93 -1.97 -8.81 13.62
CA GLY A 93 -1.21 -9.35 14.77
C GLY A 93 -0.72 -8.28 15.76
N GLY A 94 0.00 -8.68 16.82
CA GLY A 94 0.45 -7.80 17.92
C GLY A 94 1.39 -6.64 17.53
N GLY A 95 1.86 -6.60 16.28
CA GLY A 95 2.61 -5.50 15.69
C GLY A 95 2.07 -5.10 14.32
N GLY A 96 0.77 -5.27 14.10
CA GLY A 96 0.12 -5.03 12.81
C GLY A 96 0.35 -3.62 12.28
N TYR A 97 0.57 -3.51 10.98
CA TYR A 97 0.79 -2.25 10.28
C TYR A 97 0.03 -2.24 8.95
N VAL A 98 -0.13 -1.03 8.42
CA VAL A 98 -0.57 -0.77 7.07
C VAL A 98 0.62 -0.18 6.32
N ARG A 99 0.94 -0.74 5.17
CA ARG A 99 1.93 -0.18 4.26
C ARG A 99 1.22 0.46 3.08
N ILE A 100 1.62 1.68 2.73
CA ILE A 100 1.11 2.42 1.57
C ILE A 100 2.27 2.63 0.62
N VAL A 101 2.12 2.19 -0.63
CA VAL A 101 3.14 2.28 -1.68
C VAL A 101 2.62 3.21 -2.78
N LYS A 102 3.43 4.19 -3.20
CA LYS A 102 3.13 5.03 -4.37
C LYS A 102 3.45 4.25 -5.64
N LEU A 103 2.47 4.11 -6.52
CA LEU A 103 2.69 3.51 -7.84
C LEU A 103 3.37 4.56 -8.75
N PRO A 104 4.35 4.17 -9.60
CA PRO A 104 5.04 5.10 -10.48
C PRO A 104 4.07 5.85 -11.43
N VAL A 105 4.27 7.16 -11.57
CA VAL A 105 3.46 8.03 -12.43
C VAL A 105 3.97 7.92 -13.87
N GLY A 106 3.10 7.46 -14.78
CA GLY A 106 3.46 7.03 -16.15
C GLY A 106 2.73 5.74 -16.54
N MET A 107 2.31 4.97 -15.53
CA MET A 107 1.44 3.80 -15.61
C MET A 107 -0.05 4.15 -15.82
N GLY A 108 -0.35 5.24 -16.55
CA GLY A 108 -1.72 5.72 -16.77
C GLY A 108 -2.59 4.74 -17.59
N SER A 109 -1.95 3.78 -18.25
CA SER A 109 -2.53 2.72 -19.09
C SER A 109 -2.08 1.31 -18.68
N ASP A 110 -1.44 1.16 -17.51
CA ASP A 110 -0.65 -0.02 -17.19
C ASP A 110 -1.54 -1.24 -16.85
N PRO A 111 -1.45 -2.33 -17.63
CA PRO A 111 -2.16 -3.57 -17.33
C PRO A 111 -1.84 -4.14 -15.94
N VAL A 112 -0.68 -3.86 -15.35
CA VAL A 112 -0.35 -4.26 -13.97
C VAL A 112 -1.29 -3.63 -12.95
N ARG A 113 -1.72 -2.38 -13.17
CA ARG A 113 -2.67 -1.70 -12.27
C ARG A 113 -4.06 -2.33 -12.32
N ARG A 114 -4.51 -2.73 -13.53
CA ARG A 114 -5.76 -3.49 -13.70
C ARG A 114 -5.66 -4.88 -13.08
N LEU A 115 -4.50 -5.52 -13.18
CA LEU A 115 -4.24 -6.82 -12.56
C LEU A 115 -4.25 -6.73 -11.04
N LEU A 116 -3.67 -5.68 -10.46
CA LEU A 116 -3.78 -5.39 -9.03
C LEU A 116 -5.23 -5.16 -8.57
N GLU A 117 -6.03 -4.43 -9.35
CA GLU A 117 -7.46 -4.22 -9.05
C GLU A 117 -8.27 -5.52 -9.18
N ALA A 118 -7.90 -6.40 -10.11
CA ALA A 118 -8.52 -7.72 -10.26
C ALA A 118 -8.20 -8.64 -9.07
N VAL A 119 -7.05 -8.47 -8.41
CA VAL A 119 -6.74 -9.18 -7.16
C VAL A 119 -7.47 -8.50 -5.99
N GLY A 120 -8.74 -8.87 -5.82
CA GLY A 120 -9.60 -8.39 -4.75
C GLY A 120 -9.18 -8.86 -3.34
N SER A 121 -10.14 -8.88 -2.41
CA SER A 121 -9.91 -9.39 -1.05
C SER A 121 -9.78 -10.91 -0.98
N ALA A 122 -10.20 -11.61 -2.03
CA ALA A 122 -10.11 -13.06 -2.20
C ALA A 122 -9.93 -13.35 -3.69
N ILE A 123 -9.13 -14.37 -4.02
CA ILE A 123 -8.90 -14.83 -5.38
C ILE A 123 -8.75 -16.35 -5.37
N SER A 124 -9.44 -17.04 -6.27
CA SER A 124 -9.30 -18.48 -6.43
C SER A 124 -7.92 -18.86 -6.98
N GLN A 125 -7.56 -20.14 -6.94
CA GLN A 125 -6.30 -20.62 -7.51
C GLN A 125 -6.23 -20.32 -9.02
N GLN A 126 -7.29 -20.64 -9.76
CA GLN A 126 -7.35 -20.45 -11.21
C GLN A 126 -7.26 -18.97 -11.61
N GLU A 127 -7.93 -18.09 -10.88
CA GLU A 127 -7.84 -16.64 -11.13
C GLU A 127 -6.42 -16.12 -10.85
N ALA A 128 -5.78 -16.56 -9.77
CA ALA A 128 -4.41 -16.17 -9.44
C ALA A 128 -3.41 -16.65 -10.51
N GLU A 129 -3.57 -17.89 -10.98
CA GLU A 129 -2.79 -18.44 -12.09
C GLU A 129 -2.97 -17.61 -13.37
N GLY A 130 -4.21 -17.25 -13.71
CA GLY A 130 -4.50 -16.39 -14.85
C GLY A 130 -3.83 -15.02 -14.76
N VAL A 131 -3.83 -14.40 -13.57
CA VAL A 131 -3.14 -13.13 -13.32
C VAL A 131 -1.63 -13.28 -13.52
N ILE A 132 -1.01 -14.31 -12.95
CA ILE A 132 0.44 -14.53 -13.05
C ILE A 132 0.87 -14.86 -14.48
N LEU A 133 0.10 -15.70 -15.20
CA LEU A 133 0.38 -16.02 -16.59
C LEU A 133 0.31 -14.78 -17.47
N ARG A 134 -0.70 -13.93 -17.26
CA ARG A 134 -0.82 -12.68 -18.00
C ARG A 134 0.34 -11.72 -17.73
N LEU A 135 0.79 -11.59 -16.49
CA LEU A 135 1.98 -10.78 -16.15
C LEU A 135 3.23 -11.29 -16.86
N ARG A 136 3.36 -12.61 -17.02
CA ARG A 136 4.46 -13.22 -17.77
C ARG A 136 4.32 -12.95 -19.28
N GLU A 137 3.12 -13.13 -19.84
CA GLU A 137 2.86 -12.91 -21.28
C GLU A 137 3.11 -11.45 -21.68
N GLU A 138 2.80 -10.51 -20.79
CA GLU A 138 3.07 -9.09 -20.96
C GLU A 138 4.49 -8.68 -20.54
N GLU A 139 5.37 -9.65 -20.26
CA GLU A 139 6.80 -9.48 -19.91
C GLU A 139 7.09 -8.62 -18.67
N PHE A 140 6.10 -8.41 -17.79
CA PHE A 140 6.30 -7.74 -16.50
C PHE A 140 7.07 -8.58 -15.48
N ILE A 141 7.04 -9.89 -15.65
CA ILE A 141 7.77 -10.84 -14.82
C ILE A 141 8.46 -11.89 -15.69
N THR A 142 9.61 -12.35 -15.23
CA THR A 142 10.37 -13.43 -15.85
C THR A 142 9.68 -14.79 -15.65
N PRO A 143 9.99 -15.80 -16.48
CA PRO A 143 9.52 -17.17 -16.26
C PRO A 143 9.94 -17.77 -14.91
N ARG A 144 11.00 -17.24 -14.29
CA ARG A 144 11.46 -17.66 -12.97
C ARG A 144 10.57 -17.09 -11.87
N GLU A 145 10.26 -15.79 -11.95
CA GLU A 145 9.35 -15.13 -11.02
C GLU A 145 7.95 -15.70 -11.10
N ALA A 146 7.42 -15.93 -12.30
CA ALA A 146 6.11 -16.57 -12.48
C ALA A 146 6.02 -17.92 -11.75
N ARG A 147 7.05 -18.78 -11.87
CA ARG A 147 7.11 -20.06 -11.15
C ARG A 147 7.15 -19.90 -9.63
N LEU A 148 7.91 -18.93 -9.13
CA LEU A 148 7.97 -18.64 -7.70
C LEU A 148 6.61 -18.15 -7.18
N MET A 149 5.97 -17.23 -7.90
CA MET A 149 4.66 -16.69 -7.54
C MET A 149 3.59 -17.79 -7.50
N LEU A 150 3.57 -18.67 -8.50
CA LEU A 150 2.64 -19.81 -8.55
C LEU A 150 2.80 -20.74 -7.34
N ALA A 151 4.04 -21.10 -7.01
CA ALA A 151 4.34 -21.96 -5.86
C ALA A 151 3.91 -21.31 -4.53
N VAL A 152 4.17 -20.02 -4.36
CA VAL A 152 3.77 -19.27 -3.16
C VAL A 152 2.24 -19.17 -3.06
N CYS A 153 1.53 -18.88 -4.15
CA CYS A 153 0.06 -18.81 -4.15
C CYS A 153 -0.59 -20.14 -3.77
N ALA A 154 -0.03 -21.27 -4.24
CA ALA A 154 -0.50 -22.60 -3.86
C ALA A 154 -0.24 -22.91 -2.38
N GLU A 155 0.98 -22.69 -1.89
CA GLU A 155 1.39 -22.98 -0.51
C GLU A 155 0.69 -22.04 0.50
N ALA A 156 0.55 -20.75 0.17
CA ALA A 156 -0.11 -19.76 1.02
C ALA A 156 -1.55 -20.14 1.35
N ALA A 157 -2.23 -20.86 0.45
CA ALA A 157 -3.59 -21.35 0.66
C ALA A 157 -3.64 -22.76 1.29
N ALA A 158 -2.59 -23.57 1.14
CA ALA A 158 -2.60 -25.00 1.51
C ALA A 158 -2.91 -25.25 3.00
N ARG A 159 -2.48 -24.34 3.88
CA ARG A 159 -2.62 -24.46 5.35
C ARG A 159 -3.97 -23.98 5.88
N TRP A 160 -4.80 -23.38 5.04
CA TRP A 160 -6.07 -22.80 5.45
C TRP A 160 -7.22 -23.68 5.01
N ASN A 161 -8.32 -23.67 5.76
CA ASN A 161 -9.59 -24.20 5.28
C ASN A 161 -10.34 -23.11 4.48
N PRO A 162 -11.19 -23.46 3.50
CA PRO A 162 -12.18 -22.51 2.99
C PRO A 162 -12.96 -21.92 4.19
N PRO A 163 -13.16 -20.59 4.30
CA PRO A 163 -13.08 -19.54 3.28
C PRO A 163 -11.75 -18.76 3.20
N TRP A 164 -10.80 -19.03 4.10
CA TRP A 164 -9.59 -18.21 4.26
C TRP A 164 -8.52 -18.46 3.19
N ARG A 165 -8.62 -19.58 2.46
CA ARG A 165 -7.69 -19.95 1.37
C ARG A 165 -7.53 -18.83 0.35
N ASP A 166 -8.64 -18.32 -0.15
CA ASP A 166 -8.65 -17.34 -1.24
C ASP A 166 -8.19 -15.96 -0.76
N MET A 167 -8.46 -15.63 0.50
CA MET A 167 -7.95 -14.42 1.14
C MET A 167 -6.43 -14.49 1.34
N ALA A 168 -5.91 -15.61 1.84
CA ALA A 168 -4.48 -15.81 2.03
C ALA A 168 -3.72 -15.76 0.69
N ARG A 169 -4.29 -16.36 -0.36
CA ARG A 169 -3.75 -16.27 -1.72
C ARG A 169 -3.75 -14.84 -2.24
N ALA A 170 -4.84 -14.10 -2.06
CA ALA A 170 -4.93 -12.70 -2.47
C ALA A 170 -3.91 -11.82 -1.74
N ASP A 171 -3.71 -12.04 -0.44
CA ASP A 171 -2.71 -11.32 0.37
C ASP A 171 -1.27 -11.63 -0.11
N ALA A 172 -0.97 -12.90 -0.38
CA ALA A 172 0.34 -13.30 -0.91
C ALA A 172 0.61 -12.69 -2.28
N LEU A 173 -0.35 -12.79 -3.21
CA LEU A 173 -0.23 -12.25 -4.55
C LEU A 173 -0.07 -10.72 -4.53
N ARG A 174 -0.88 -9.99 -3.75
CA ARG A 174 -0.73 -8.54 -3.57
C ARG A 174 0.63 -8.15 -3.03
N SER A 175 1.17 -8.91 -2.08
CA SER A 175 2.50 -8.65 -1.50
C SER A 175 3.61 -8.83 -2.54
N MET A 176 3.53 -9.87 -3.37
CA MET A 176 4.51 -10.10 -4.45
C MET A 176 4.44 -9.00 -5.52
N LEU A 177 3.24 -8.62 -5.96
CA LEU A 177 3.05 -7.53 -6.92
C LEU A 177 3.54 -6.20 -6.35
N GLY A 178 3.29 -5.95 -5.05
CA GLY A 178 3.80 -4.79 -4.35
C GLY A 178 5.33 -4.75 -4.27
N ALA A 179 6.01 -5.89 -4.24
CA ALA A 179 7.48 -5.96 -4.29
C ALA A 179 8.01 -5.64 -5.69
N LEU A 180 7.44 -6.25 -6.74
CA LEU A 180 7.82 -6.01 -8.14
C LEU A 180 7.69 -4.52 -8.53
N LEU A 181 6.63 -3.87 -8.07
CA LEU A 181 6.38 -2.45 -8.35
C LEU A 181 7.33 -1.48 -7.64
N ARG A 182 8.07 -1.95 -6.62
CA ARG A 182 9.09 -1.13 -5.92
C ARG A 182 10.44 -1.17 -6.63
N GLU A 183 10.77 -2.27 -7.32
CA GLU A 183 12.08 -2.50 -7.93
C GLU A 183 12.25 -1.86 -9.31
N ASN A 184 11.17 -1.58 -10.04
CA ASN A 184 11.23 -0.91 -11.36
C ASN A 184 11.59 0.61 -11.28
N ARG A 185 12.68 0.94 -10.59
CA ARG A 185 13.34 2.26 -10.66
C ARG A 185 14.51 2.25 -11.62
#